data_AF-A0A9W5EZ46-F1
#
_entry.id   AF-A0A9W5EZ46-F1
#
_cell.length_a   1.000
_cell.length_b   1.000
_cell.length_c   1.000
_cell.angle_alpha   90.00
_cell.angle_beta   90.00
_cell.angle_gamma   90.00
#
_symmetry.space_group_name_H-M   'P 1'
#
loop_
_entity.id
_entity.type
_entity.pdbx_description
1 polymer ?
#
loop_
_entity_poly.entity_id
_entity_poly.type
_entity_poly.pdbx_seq_one_letter_code
_entity_poly.pdbx_strand_id
1 'polypeptide(L)'
;MADYQGHTKLLCPALGIGWQTALNLSVELSPIAESAAIERDWNGRAVNLADPMFRLFAIRISSSADDMRPPALANLWPGETFTIVPPGEICVVIPAGSSTAIFPRKIHSARALTLGFDDVAHVFAGKTVTLSSPATETVRVYARLEHEVMVTEPWRQSFQEAEAAYSWQLATEEVGGLFV
;
A
#
# COMPACT_ATOMS: atom_id res chain seq x y z
N MET A 1 -12.60 -23.74 12.19
CA MET A 1 -13.17 -22.74 11.26
C MET A 1 -12.36 -22.84 9.99
N ALA A 2 -12.96 -23.25 8.88
CA ALA A 2 -12.26 -23.30 7.61
C ALA A 2 -11.99 -21.85 7.18
N ASP A 3 -10.72 -21.49 7.03
CA ASP A 3 -10.30 -20.19 6.54
C ASP A 3 -10.84 -20.02 5.11
N TYR A 4 -11.93 -19.27 4.98
CA TYR A 4 -12.39 -18.78 3.69
C TYR A 4 -11.37 -17.74 3.24
N GLN A 5 -10.29 -18.18 2.58
CA GLN A 5 -9.35 -17.28 1.93
C GLN A 5 -10.13 -16.49 0.89
N GLY A 6 -10.41 -15.22 1.20
CA GLY A 6 -10.95 -14.28 0.22
C GLY A 6 -10.07 -14.27 -1.02
N HIS A 7 -10.67 -14.10 -2.20
CA HIS A 7 -9.93 -14.06 -3.46
C HIS A 7 -8.95 -12.88 -3.55
N THR A 8 -9.11 -11.87 -2.69
CA THR A 8 -8.22 -10.72 -2.62
C THR A 8 -6.99 -10.96 -1.76
N LYS A 9 -5.85 -10.41 -2.21
CA LYS A 9 -4.63 -10.31 -1.41
C LYS A 9 -4.62 -9.06 -0.53
N LEU A 10 -5.61 -8.17 -0.66
CA LEU A 10 -5.75 -7.00 0.19
C LEU A 10 -6.07 -7.42 1.62
N LEU A 11 -5.26 -6.96 2.59
CA LEU A 11 -5.57 -7.14 4.00
C LEU A 11 -6.15 -5.82 4.53
N CYS A 12 -7.46 -5.83 4.79
CA CYS A 12 -8.16 -4.72 5.41
C CYS A 12 -9.26 -5.26 6.33
N PRO A 13 -8.99 -5.41 7.64
CA PRO A 13 -9.98 -5.93 8.59
C PRO A 13 -11.25 -5.07 8.64
N ALA A 14 -11.12 -3.74 8.47
CA ALA A 14 -12.22 -2.80 8.55
C ALA A 14 -13.26 -2.96 7.42
N LEU A 15 -12.85 -3.43 6.24
CA LEU A 15 -13.75 -3.66 5.12
C LEU A 15 -14.53 -4.98 5.23
N GLY A 16 -14.16 -5.88 6.14
CA GLY A 16 -14.83 -7.16 6.34
C GLY A 16 -14.85 -8.03 5.07
N ILE A 17 -13.78 -7.99 4.28
CA ILE A 17 -13.74 -8.66 2.97
C ILE A 17 -13.78 -10.17 3.16
N GLY A 18 -14.77 -10.82 2.55
CA GLY A 18 -14.92 -12.27 2.49
C GLY A 18 -14.88 -12.81 1.07
N TRP A 19 -15.25 -14.08 0.89
CA TRP A 19 -15.24 -14.76 -0.42
C TRP A 19 -16.28 -14.21 -1.43
N GLN A 20 -17.27 -13.43 -0.96
CA GLN A 20 -18.36 -12.86 -1.79
C GLN A 20 -18.12 -11.40 -2.20
N THR A 21 -17.01 -10.81 -1.76
CA THR A 21 -16.73 -9.36 -1.88
C THR A 21 -15.30 -9.17 -2.39
N ALA A 22 -15.05 -8.11 -3.15
CA ALA A 22 -13.75 -7.80 -3.75
C ALA A 22 -13.26 -8.82 -4.80
N LEU A 23 -14.16 -9.28 -5.68
CA LEU A 23 -13.85 -10.23 -6.76
C LEU A 23 -12.96 -9.61 -7.84
N ASN A 24 -13.13 -8.32 -8.14
CA ASN A 24 -12.30 -7.58 -9.08
C ASN A 24 -11.84 -6.25 -8.51
N LEU A 25 -11.01 -6.36 -7.47
CA LEU A 25 -10.51 -5.23 -6.70
C LEU A 25 -9.35 -4.52 -7.42
N SER A 26 -9.50 -3.22 -7.62
CA SER A 26 -8.41 -2.32 -8.01
C SER A 26 -7.95 -1.52 -6.79
N VAL A 27 -6.63 -1.49 -6.58
CA VAL A 27 -6.00 -0.69 -5.54
C VAL A 27 -4.96 0.19 -6.20
N GLU A 28 -5.18 1.49 -6.13
CA GLU A 28 -4.28 2.51 -6.64
C GLU A 28 -3.55 3.17 -5.46
N LEU A 29 -2.23 3.26 -5.57
CA LEU A 29 -1.36 3.93 -4.61
C LEU A 29 -0.63 5.06 -5.33
N SER A 30 -0.86 6.30 -4.90
CA SER A 30 -0.23 7.49 -5.49
C SER A 30 0.28 8.45 -4.41
N PRO A 31 1.37 9.21 -4.65
CA PRO A 31 1.79 10.25 -3.72
C PRO A 31 0.75 11.38 -3.66
N ILE A 32 0.48 11.90 -2.47
CA ILE A 32 -0.38 13.08 -2.31
C ILE A 32 0.34 14.30 -2.88
N ALA A 33 -0.31 15.05 -3.77
CA ALA A 33 0.33 16.19 -4.45
C ALA A 33 0.85 17.25 -3.46
N GLU A 34 0.08 17.54 -2.41
CA GLU A 34 0.45 18.50 -1.36
C GLU A 34 1.63 18.02 -0.50
N SER A 35 1.88 16.70 -0.47
CA SER A 35 3.01 16.10 0.24
C SER A 35 4.33 16.16 -0.52
N ALA A 36 4.33 16.74 -1.73
CA ALA A 36 5.49 16.80 -2.63
C ALA A 36 5.85 18.26 -2.97
N ALA A 37 6.40 19.00 -2.01
CA ALA A 37 6.92 20.34 -2.22
C ALA A 37 8.22 20.32 -3.04
N ILE A 38 8.18 20.82 -4.27
CA ILE A 38 9.34 20.94 -5.16
C ILE A 38 9.67 22.43 -5.33
N GLU A 39 10.87 22.82 -4.91
CA GLU A 39 11.40 24.16 -5.13
C GLU A 39 12.65 24.12 -6.00
N ARG A 40 13.12 25.29 -6.46
CA ARG A 40 14.38 25.42 -7.18
C ARG A 40 15.47 25.91 -6.25
N ASP A 41 16.62 25.26 -6.30
CA ASP A 41 17.82 25.79 -5.67
C ASP A 41 18.32 27.04 -6.41
N TRP A 42 19.33 27.70 -5.84
CA TRP A 42 19.96 28.89 -6.44
C TRP A 42 20.61 28.62 -7.82
N ASN A 43 20.83 27.35 -8.18
CA ASN A 43 21.31 26.91 -9.49
C ASN A 43 20.17 26.57 -10.47
N GLY A 44 18.91 26.75 -10.07
CA GLY A 44 17.73 26.42 -10.88
C GLY A 44 17.37 24.94 -10.93
N ARG A 45 18.05 24.07 -10.16
CA ARG A 45 17.75 22.64 -10.05
C ARG A 45 16.52 22.44 -9.18
N ALA A 46 15.56 21.65 -9.67
CA ALA A 46 14.41 21.23 -8.88
C ALA A 46 14.88 20.29 -7.75
N VAL A 47 14.56 20.65 -6.51
CA VAL A 47 14.84 19.89 -5.29
C VAL A 47 13.53 19.66 -4.56
N ASN A 48 13.30 18.40 -4.18
CA ASN A 48 12.16 18.05 -3.33
C ASN A 48 12.51 18.41 -1.87
N LEU A 49 11.79 19.37 -1.30
CA LEU A 49 11.95 19.82 0.08
C LEU A 49 11.05 19.07 1.07
N ALA A 50 10.17 18.18 0.59
CA ALA A 50 9.31 17.42 1.46
C ALA A 50 10.12 16.44 2.33
N ASP A 51 9.98 16.62 3.64
CA ASP A 51 10.53 15.70 4.64
C ASP A 51 10.00 14.28 4.38
N PRO A 52 10.85 13.24 4.39
CA PRO A 52 10.40 11.85 4.29
C PRO A 52 9.26 11.46 5.24
N MET A 53 9.13 12.13 6.38
CA MET A 53 8.04 11.94 7.35
C MET A 53 6.69 12.46 6.85
N PHE A 54 6.68 13.48 5.99
CA PHE A 54 5.46 14.07 5.43
C PHE A 54 5.10 13.54 4.04
N ARG A 55 5.86 12.61 3.48
CA ARG A 55 5.55 11.97 2.19
C ARG A 55 4.40 10.97 2.37
N LEU A 56 3.18 11.42 2.17
CA LEU A 56 1.96 10.64 2.36
C LEU A 56 1.49 10.04 1.04
N PHE A 57 0.83 8.89 1.14
CA PHE A 57 0.20 8.24 -0.01
C PHE A 57 -1.32 8.37 0.04
N ALA A 58 -1.92 8.65 -1.12
CA ALA A 58 -3.33 8.41 -1.37
C ALA A 58 -3.52 6.95 -1.78
N ILE A 59 -4.49 6.28 -1.16
CA ILE A 59 -4.89 4.92 -1.47
C ILE A 59 -6.35 4.95 -1.91
N ARG A 60 -6.59 4.57 -3.17
CA ARG A 60 -7.93 4.43 -3.71
C ARG A 60 -8.23 2.97 -3.95
N ILE A 61 -9.33 2.52 -3.38
CA ILE A 61 -9.82 1.15 -3.47
C ILE A 61 -11.13 1.20 -4.23
N SER A 62 -11.23 0.44 -5.31
CA SER A 62 -12.45 0.31 -6.08
C SER A 62 -12.69 -1.14 -6.47
N SER A 63 -13.95 -1.50 -6.60
CA SER A 63 -14.37 -2.77 -7.15
C SER A 63 -15.31 -2.53 -8.33
N SER A 64 -15.13 -3.28 -9.41
CA SER A 64 -16.07 -3.26 -10.54
C SER A 64 -17.38 -3.96 -10.18
N ALA A 65 -18.36 -3.90 -11.09
CA ALA A 65 -19.72 -4.42 -10.91
C ALA A 65 -19.80 -5.96 -10.94
N ASP A 66 -18.97 -6.63 -10.15
CA ASP A 66 -18.90 -8.08 -10.08
C ASP A 66 -19.07 -8.58 -8.63
N ASP A 67 -19.12 -7.68 -7.64
CA ASP A 67 -19.25 -8.09 -6.25
C ASP A 67 -20.66 -8.59 -5.94
N MET A 68 -20.75 -9.78 -5.34
CA MET A 68 -22.03 -10.37 -4.94
C MET A 68 -22.59 -9.69 -3.68
N ARG A 69 -21.72 -9.11 -2.84
CA ARG A 69 -22.09 -8.36 -1.64
C ARG A 69 -21.17 -7.17 -1.40
N PRO A 70 -21.70 -6.04 -0.90
CA PRO A 70 -20.88 -4.88 -0.56
C PRO A 70 -20.02 -5.16 0.69
N PRO A 71 -18.85 -4.52 0.82
CA PRO A 71 -18.06 -4.56 2.05
C PRO A 71 -18.70 -3.73 3.17
N ALA A 72 -18.11 -3.78 4.35
CA ALA A 72 -18.56 -3.06 5.55
C ALA A 72 -18.30 -1.53 5.49
N LEU A 73 -18.80 -0.85 4.45
CA LEU A 73 -18.60 0.59 4.23
C LEU A 73 -19.41 1.48 5.18
N ALA A 74 -20.50 0.96 5.75
CA ALA A 74 -21.42 1.75 6.57
C ALA A 74 -20.78 2.45 7.79
N ASN A 75 -19.65 1.91 8.28
CA ASN A 75 -18.91 2.45 9.42
C ASN A 75 -17.70 3.30 9.00
N LEU A 76 -17.43 3.45 7.70
CA LEU A 76 -16.25 4.14 7.18
C LEU A 76 -16.62 5.54 6.71
N TRP A 77 -16.97 6.42 7.65
CA TRP A 77 -17.26 7.81 7.34
C TRP A 77 -15.99 8.62 7.09
N PRO A 78 -16.05 9.74 6.34
CA PRO A 78 -14.91 10.65 6.23
C PRO A 78 -14.39 11.06 7.61
N GLY A 79 -13.08 10.93 7.82
CA GLY A 79 -12.40 11.13 9.10
C GLY A 79 -12.12 9.85 9.89
N GLU A 80 -12.77 8.73 9.57
CA GLU A 80 -12.47 7.44 10.20
C GLU A 80 -11.11 6.90 9.74
N THR A 81 -10.36 6.32 10.67
CA THR A 81 -9.03 5.76 10.42
C THR A 81 -9.01 4.24 10.56
N PHE A 82 -8.20 3.57 9.74
CA PHE A 82 -7.99 2.12 9.82
C PHE A 82 -6.66 1.71 9.19
N THR A 83 -6.24 0.47 9.47
CA THR A 83 -5.01 -0.10 8.91
C THR A 83 -5.29 -0.93 7.66
N ILE A 84 -4.44 -0.79 6.65
CA ILE A 84 -4.53 -1.51 5.38
C ILE A 84 -3.16 -1.98 4.89
N VAL A 85 -3.11 -3.16 4.29
CA VAL A 85 -1.94 -3.67 3.55
C VAL A 85 -2.33 -3.88 2.08
N PRO A 86 -2.04 -2.91 1.20
CA PRO A 86 -2.27 -3.03 -0.24
C PRO A 86 -1.62 -4.29 -0.84
N PRO A 87 -2.19 -4.88 -1.91
CA PRO A 87 -1.58 -5.99 -2.63
C PRO A 87 -0.35 -5.58 -3.44
N GLY A 88 -0.24 -4.30 -3.82
CA GLY A 88 0.91 -3.77 -4.55
C GLY A 88 2.21 -3.83 -3.73
N GLU A 89 3.30 -4.18 -4.40
CA GLU A 89 4.64 -4.18 -3.84
C GLU A 89 5.38 -2.91 -4.26
N ILE A 90 6.11 -2.29 -3.33
CA ILE A 90 7.06 -1.21 -3.61
C ILE A 90 8.45 -1.80 -3.72
N CYS A 91 9.23 -1.30 -4.68
CA CYS A 91 10.59 -1.76 -4.94
C CYS A 91 11.63 -0.73 -4.47
N VAL A 92 12.63 -1.19 -3.73
CA VAL A 92 13.85 -0.44 -3.37
C VAL A 92 15.06 -1.24 -3.79
N VAL A 93 16.13 -0.56 -4.19
CA VAL A 93 17.36 -1.20 -4.66
C VAL A 93 18.44 -1.14 -3.59
N ILE A 94 19.09 -2.28 -3.32
CA ILE A 94 20.34 -2.36 -2.56
C ILE A 94 21.48 -2.41 -3.59
N PRO A 95 22.38 -1.42 -3.62
CA PRO A 95 23.53 -1.44 -4.51
C PRO A 95 24.54 -2.51 -4.06
N ALA A 96 25.35 -2.98 -5.00
CA ALA A 96 26.46 -3.88 -4.70
C ALA A 96 27.38 -3.26 -3.61
N GLY A 97 27.80 -4.07 -2.64
CA GLY A 97 28.58 -3.66 -1.48
C GLY A 97 27.77 -3.15 -0.30
N SER A 98 26.46 -2.90 -0.45
CA SER A 98 25.56 -2.56 0.65
C SER A 98 24.77 -3.78 1.14
N SER A 99 24.19 -3.70 2.33
CA SER A 99 23.39 -4.76 2.94
C SER A 99 21.99 -4.31 3.37
N THR A 100 21.66 -3.03 3.27
CA THR A 100 20.41 -2.49 3.85
C THR A 100 19.59 -1.69 2.85
N ALA A 101 18.27 -1.89 2.88
CA ALA A 101 17.27 -1.03 2.26
C ALA A 101 16.29 -0.50 3.31
N ILE A 102 15.90 0.77 3.15
CA ILE A 102 14.94 1.44 4.05
C ILE A 102 13.70 1.80 3.23
N PHE A 103 12.54 1.39 3.75
CA PHE A 103 11.23 1.69 3.19
C PHE A 103 10.59 2.90 3.89
N PRO A 104 9.67 3.62 3.22
CA PRO A 104 9.01 4.77 3.82
C PRO A 104 8.10 4.38 4.99
N ARG A 105 7.58 3.15 4.99
CA ARG A 105 6.60 2.63 5.97
C ARG A 105 6.97 1.24 6.47
N LYS A 106 6.24 0.80 7.49
CA LYS A 106 6.43 -0.51 8.12
C LYS A 106 6.17 -1.60 7.08
N ILE A 107 7.06 -2.58 7.07
CA ILE A 107 7.03 -3.71 6.15
C ILE A 107 6.14 -4.79 6.74
N HIS A 108 5.14 -5.21 5.97
CA HIS A 108 4.33 -6.38 6.29
C HIS A 108 4.98 -7.67 5.78
N SER A 109 5.46 -7.65 4.53
CA SER A 109 6.20 -8.75 3.93
C SER A 109 7.24 -8.22 2.94
N ALA A 110 8.39 -8.86 2.86
CA ALA A 110 9.46 -8.50 1.91
C ALA A 110 9.95 -9.71 1.12
N ARG A 111 10.52 -9.44 -0.05
CA ARG A 111 11.26 -10.37 -0.91
C ARG A 111 12.49 -9.65 -1.43
N ALA A 112 13.64 -10.31 -1.42
CA ALA A 112 14.89 -9.77 -1.97
C ALA A 112 15.34 -10.66 -3.13
N LEU A 113 15.49 -10.08 -4.31
CA LEU A 113 15.80 -10.78 -5.55
C LEU A 113 17.01 -10.15 -6.23
N THR A 114 17.87 -10.98 -6.81
CA THR A 114 18.94 -10.51 -7.71
C THR A 114 18.35 -10.01 -9.04
N LEU A 115 19.18 -9.46 -9.91
CA LEU A 115 18.77 -9.15 -11.30
C LEU A 115 18.40 -10.42 -12.09
N GLY A 116 18.91 -11.58 -11.69
CA GLY A 116 18.57 -12.90 -12.21
C GLY A 116 17.26 -13.49 -11.65
N PHE A 117 16.58 -12.79 -10.75
CA PHE A 117 15.41 -13.28 -9.99
C PHE A 117 15.74 -14.42 -9.01
N ASP A 118 16.99 -14.55 -8.59
CA ASP A 118 17.38 -15.50 -7.54
C ASP A 118 17.05 -14.91 -6.17
N ASP A 119 16.50 -15.74 -5.26
CA ASP A 119 16.18 -15.32 -3.90
C ASP A 119 17.44 -15.08 -3.07
N VAL A 120 17.49 -13.93 -2.40
CA VAL A 120 18.56 -13.55 -1.49
C VAL A 120 18.06 -13.62 -0.05
N ALA A 121 18.83 -14.27 0.83
CA ALA A 121 18.52 -14.36 2.25
C ALA A 121 18.49 -12.97 2.90
N HIS A 122 17.38 -12.65 3.56
CA HIS A 122 17.14 -11.35 4.16
C HIS A 122 16.29 -11.47 5.42
N VAL A 123 16.39 -10.45 6.27
CA VAL A 123 15.55 -10.25 7.45
C VAL A 123 14.99 -8.84 7.36
N PHE A 124 13.73 -8.64 7.76
CA PHE A 124 13.14 -7.31 7.85
C PHE A 124 12.66 -7.01 9.27
N ALA A 125 12.81 -5.76 9.69
CA ALA A 125 12.33 -5.27 10.98
C ALA A 125 11.87 -3.82 10.83
N GLY A 126 10.63 -3.54 11.23
CA GLY A 126 10.03 -2.23 11.09
C GLY A 126 10.03 -1.76 9.64
N LYS A 127 10.87 -0.76 9.32
CA LYS A 127 11.00 -0.15 7.99
C LYS A 127 12.22 -0.64 7.19
N THR A 128 13.05 -1.50 7.77
CA THR A 128 14.36 -1.83 7.21
C THR A 128 14.43 -3.29 6.80
N VAL A 129 14.99 -3.55 5.61
CA VAL A 129 15.41 -4.88 5.16
C VAL A 129 16.92 -4.96 5.22
N THR A 130 17.43 -6.03 5.81
CA THR A 130 18.87 -6.31 5.94
C THR A 130 19.19 -7.66 5.34
N LEU A 131 20.18 -7.70 4.46
CA LEU A 131 20.72 -8.93 3.88
C LEU A 131 21.67 -9.60 4.87
N SER A 132 21.76 -10.94 4.83
CA SER A 132 22.69 -11.69 5.69
C SER A 132 24.17 -11.42 5.40
N SER A 133 24.49 -10.98 4.19
CA SER A 133 25.82 -10.57 3.74
C SER A 133 25.71 -9.39 2.77
N PRO A 134 26.76 -8.57 2.61
CA PRO A 134 26.78 -7.51 1.61
C PRO A 134 26.46 -8.05 0.22
N ALA A 135 25.66 -7.29 -0.54
CA ALA A 135 25.23 -7.69 -1.86
C ALA A 135 26.43 -7.75 -2.81
N THR A 136 26.67 -8.89 -3.45
CA THR A 136 27.72 -9.06 -4.47
C THR A 136 27.34 -8.37 -5.78
N GLU A 137 26.03 -8.23 -6.02
CA GLU A 137 25.44 -7.54 -7.16
C GLU A 137 24.25 -6.68 -6.70
N THR A 138 23.63 -5.95 -7.63
CA THR A 138 22.45 -5.14 -7.32
C THR A 138 21.25 -6.01 -6.97
N VAL A 139 20.68 -5.83 -5.78
CA VAL A 139 19.51 -6.58 -5.29
C VAL A 139 18.29 -5.68 -5.29
N ARG A 140 17.17 -6.18 -5.82
CA ARG A 140 15.85 -5.55 -5.76
C ARG A 140 15.07 -6.11 -4.60
N VAL A 141 14.64 -5.24 -3.70
CA VAL A 141 13.82 -5.58 -2.55
C VAL A 141 12.40 -5.12 -2.82
N TYR A 142 11.49 -6.08 -2.92
CA TYR A 142 10.05 -5.85 -3.04
C TYR A 142 9.42 -5.98 -1.67
N ALA A 143 8.63 -5.00 -1.25
CA ALA A 143 7.93 -5.07 0.03
C ALA A 143 6.48 -4.61 -0.10
N ARG A 144 5.60 -5.32 0.62
CA ARG A 144 4.23 -4.87 0.91
C ARG A 144 4.26 -4.08 2.19
N LEU A 145 3.74 -2.86 2.15
CA LEU A 145 3.79 -1.92 3.27
C LEU A 145 2.45 -1.89 4.00
N GLU A 146 2.53 -1.69 5.30
CA GLU A 146 1.39 -1.42 6.18
C GLU A 146 1.17 0.09 6.25
N HIS A 147 -0.06 0.51 5.95
CA HIS A 147 -0.47 1.91 5.97
C HIS A 147 -1.60 2.10 6.97
N GLU A 148 -1.50 3.17 7.75
CA GLU A 148 -2.63 3.71 8.49
C GLU A 148 -3.27 4.79 7.64
N VAL A 149 -4.55 4.65 7.35
CA VAL A 149 -5.26 5.50 6.40
C VAL A 149 -6.51 6.10 7.03
N MET A 150 -6.86 7.29 6.58
CA MET A 150 -8.10 7.99 6.90
C MET A 150 -8.97 8.06 5.65
N VAL A 151 -10.27 7.88 5.82
CA VAL A 151 -11.25 8.13 4.74
C VAL A 151 -11.33 9.63 4.49
N THR A 152 -11.08 10.06 3.25
CA THR A 152 -11.08 11.49 2.89
C THR A 152 -12.30 11.90 2.10
N GLU A 153 -12.81 11.02 1.24
CA GLU A 153 -14.02 11.26 0.46
C GLU A 153 -15.15 10.33 0.92
N PRO A 154 -16.42 10.76 0.83
CA PRO A 154 -17.55 9.86 1.02
C PRO A 154 -17.46 8.66 0.08
N TRP A 155 -17.57 7.45 0.63
CA TRP A 155 -17.61 6.24 -0.18
C TRP A 155 -18.85 6.23 -1.07
N ARG A 156 -18.74 5.51 -2.18
CA ARG A 156 -19.84 5.31 -3.12
C ARG A 156 -20.12 3.83 -3.24
N GLN A 157 -21.40 3.49 -3.26
CA GLN A 157 -21.88 2.14 -3.53
C GLN A 157 -23.04 2.24 -4.51
N SER A 158 -23.02 1.40 -5.54
CA SER A 158 -24.11 1.22 -6.48
C SER A 158 -24.46 -0.26 -6.59
N PHE A 159 -25.75 -0.52 -6.79
CA PHE A 159 -26.30 -1.86 -6.98
C PHE A 159 -27.02 -1.90 -8.32
N GLN A 160 -26.65 -2.85 -9.16
CA GLN A 160 -27.34 -3.13 -10.41
C GLN A 160 -28.27 -4.32 -10.21
N GLU A 161 -29.57 -4.04 -10.13
CA GLU A 161 -30.59 -5.06 -9.82
C GLU A 161 -30.61 -6.19 -10.86
N ALA A 162 -30.51 -5.85 -12.16
CA ALA A 162 -30.59 -6.82 -13.25
C ALA A 162 -29.48 -7.89 -13.21
N GLU A 163 -28.30 -7.51 -12.72
CA GLU A 163 -27.12 -8.37 -12.63
C GLU A 163 -26.87 -8.87 -11.20
N ALA A 164 -27.68 -8.41 -10.24
CA ALA A 164 -27.49 -8.61 -8.80
C ALA A 164 -26.05 -8.26 -8.33
N ALA A 165 -25.46 -7.24 -8.94
CA ALA A 165 -24.06 -6.89 -8.77
C ALA A 165 -23.88 -5.56 -8.00
N TYR A 166 -22.86 -5.53 -7.15
CA TYR A 166 -22.44 -4.34 -6.43
C TYR A 166 -21.15 -3.78 -7.01
N SER A 167 -21.04 -2.46 -7.05
CA SER A 167 -19.78 -1.75 -7.28
C SER A 167 -19.60 -0.67 -6.23
N TRP A 168 -18.36 -0.44 -5.81
CA TRP A 168 -18.08 0.51 -4.75
C TRP A 168 -16.69 1.12 -4.89
N GLN A 169 -16.53 2.28 -4.24
CA GLN A 169 -15.28 3.02 -4.22
C GLN A 169 -15.06 3.64 -2.84
N LEU A 170 -13.84 3.55 -2.37
CA LEU A 170 -13.34 4.16 -1.14
C LEU A 170 -12.05 4.93 -1.45
N ALA A 171 -12.02 6.23 -1.16
CA ALA A 171 -10.83 7.04 -1.25
C ALA A 171 -10.29 7.31 0.15
N THR A 172 -9.01 7.03 0.33
CA THR A 172 -8.33 7.17 1.61
C THR A 172 -6.99 7.86 1.42
N GLU A 173 -6.52 8.54 2.45
CA GLU A 173 -5.19 9.12 2.51
C GLU A 173 -4.47 8.59 3.74
N GLU A 174 -3.17 8.41 3.62
CA GLU A 174 -2.35 7.98 4.73
C GLU A 174 -2.33 9.02 5.85
N VAL A 175 -2.58 8.56 7.08
CA VAL A 175 -2.35 9.36 8.28
C VAL A 175 -0.86 9.33 8.55
N GLY A 176 -0.20 10.49 8.42
CA GLY A 176 1.23 10.62 8.69
C GLY A 176 1.61 9.99 10.03
N GLY A 177 2.78 9.34 10.07
CA GLY A 177 3.13 8.37 11.10
C GLY A 177 2.85 8.83 12.52
N LEU A 178 1.89 8.16 13.18
CA LEU A 178 1.81 8.15 14.63
C LEU A 178 3.11 7.57 15.17
N PHE A 179 3.79 8.36 15.99
CA PHE A 179 4.96 7.95 16.76
C PHE A 179 4.60 6.74 17.62
N VAL A 180 5.05 5.55 17.21
CA VAL A 180 5.34 4.45 18.13
C VAL A 180 6.64 3.79 17.69
#